data_AF-A0AAD7XQC0-F1
#
_entry.id   AF-A0AAD7XQC0-F1
#
_cell.length_a   1.000
_cell.length_b   1.000
_cell.length_c   1.000
_cell.angle_alpha   90.00
_cell.angle_beta   90.00
_cell.angle_gamma   90.00
#
_symmetry.space_group_name_H-M   'P 1'
#
loop_
_entity.id
_entity.type
_entity.pdbx_description
1 polymer ?
#
loop_
_entity_poly.entity_id
_entity_poly.type
_entity_poly.pdbx_seq_one_letter_code
_entity_poly.pdbx_strand_id
1 'polypeptide(L)'
;MNRLQEVANALTQLIPSIVCLIEAVSRRGRLPVHAWVLMISVWLHLPFSFFYHVRCALRYDDCQFDAVRCWSRRLDNTFIHISATCIAYGTSHGSLPYVGLCAMFNLAAAATHWRKEIHMVRNQRFTLVAIILYIAPIAWRRDLRNLLGALAGLFPAGFIFRTYIFGGYSHAIFHLFVSCLAYYVMRAALTPTLDVHSPFVDFH
;
A
#
# COMPACT_ATOMS: atom_id res chain seq x y z
N MET A 1 -19.76 8.86 6.71
CA MET A 1 -18.96 9.79 5.91
C MET A 1 -19.87 10.45 4.90
N ASN A 2 -19.79 11.77 4.69
CA ASN A 2 -20.64 12.46 3.71
C ASN A 2 -20.09 12.35 2.27
N ARG A 3 -20.86 12.80 1.27
CA ARG A 3 -20.46 12.77 -0.16
C ARG A 3 -19.10 13.42 -0.42
N LEU A 4 -18.85 14.59 0.15
CA LEU A 4 -17.60 15.33 -0.06
C LEU A 4 -16.40 14.59 0.52
N GLN A 5 -16.55 13.94 1.68
CA GLN A 5 -15.50 13.12 2.29
C GLN A 5 -15.15 11.91 1.42
N GLU A 6 -16.14 11.25 0.82
CA GLU A 6 -15.88 10.11 -0.09
C GLU A 6 -15.23 10.56 -1.41
N VAL A 7 -15.61 11.71 -1.96
CA VAL A 7 -14.91 12.31 -3.12
C VAL A 7 -13.46 12.65 -2.75
N ALA A 8 -13.22 13.23 -1.58
CA ALA A 8 -11.88 13.52 -1.10
C ALA A 8 -11.03 12.23 -0.94
N ASN A 9 -11.62 11.14 -0.44
CA ASN A 9 -10.96 9.84 -0.38
C ASN A 9 -10.56 9.35 -1.78
N ALA A 10 -11.49 9.40 -2.75
CA ALA A 10 -11.22 8.95 -4.11
C ALA A 10 -10.06 9.74 -4.75
N LEU A 11 -10.08 11.08 -4.65
CA LEU A 11 -9.07 11.93 -5.25
C LEU A 11 -7.70 11.78 -4.60
N THR A 12 -7.63 11.68 -3.26
CA THR A 12 -6.36 11.57 -2.54
C THR A 12 -5.61 10.27 -2.82
N GLN A 13 -6.28 9.22 -3.31
CA GLN A 13 -5.65 7.96 -3.72
C GLN A 13 -4.82 8.06 -5.00
N LEU A 14 -4.98 9.14 -5.77
CA LEU A 14 -4.13 9.40 -6.95
C LEU A 14 -2.69 9.74 -6.53
N ILE A 15 -2.50 10.28 -5.32
CA ILE A 15 -1.22 10.86 -4.88
C ILE A 15 -0.12 9.79 -4.74
N PRO A 16 -0.34 8.63 -4.09
CA PRO A 16 0.67 7.57 -4.07
C PRO A 16 1.11 7.12 -5.48
N SER A 17 0.16 6.97 -6.41
CA SER A 17 0.43 6.58 -7.79
C SER A 17 1.25 7.63 -8.55
N ILE A 18 0.92 8.91 -8.36
CA ILE A 18 1.67 10.05 -8.93
C ILE A 18 3.09 10.08 -8.36
N VAL A 19 3.26 9.89 -7.05
CA VAL A 19 4.59 9.85 -6.39
C VAL A 19 5.47 8.75 -6.99
N CYS A 20 4.95 7.53 -7.16
CA CYS A 20 5.70 6.45 -7.81
C CYS A 20 6.04 6.80 -9.27
N LEU A 21 5.12 7.44 -10.01
CA LEU A 21 5.36 7.87 -11.38
C LEU A 21 6.46 8.94 -11.47
N ILE A 22 6.46 9.93 -10.57
CA ILE A 22 7.51 10.96 -10.50
C ILE A 22 8.88 10.31 -10.26
N GLU A 23 8.98 9.37 -9.32
CA GLU A 23 10.23 8.63 -9.09
C GLU A 23 10.65 7.85 -10.35
N ALA A 24 9.72 7.21 -11.06
CA ALA A 24 10.01 6.50 -12.31
C ALA A 24 10.53 7.42 -13.43
N VAL A 25 9.87 8.56 -13.63
CA VAL A 25 10.23 9.57 -14.64
C VAL A 25 11.57 10.21 -14.30
N SER A 26 11.85 10.48 -13.02
CA SER A 26 13.13 11.04 -12.57
C SER A 26 14.33 10.16 -12.93
N ARG A 27 14.10 8.85 -13.09
CA ARG A 27 15.10 7.85 -13.51
C ARG A 27 15.13 7.62 -15.02
N ARG A 28 14.44 8.46 -15.81
CA ARG A 28 14.28 8.34 -17.26
C ARG A 28 13.79 6.95 -17.69
N GLY A 29 12.92 6.32 -16.90
CA GLY A 29 12.36 4.99 -17.18
C GLY A 29 13.33 3.81 -17.04
N ARG A 30 14.58 4.04 -16.60
CA ARG A 30 15.58 2.96 -16.38
C ARG A 30 15.36 2.28 -15.03
N LEU A 31 14.15 1.78 -14.81
CA LEU A 31 13.84 1.02 -13.60
C LEU A 31 14.11 -0.48 -13.83
N PRO A 32 14.64 -1.18 -12.82
CA PRO A 32 14.70 -2.64 -12.87
C PRO A 32 13.27 -3.23 -12.84
N VAL A 33 13.12 -4.45 -13.35
CA VAL A 33 11.82 -5.13 -13.51
C VAL A 33 11.00 -5.16 -12.21
N HIS A 34 11.65 -5.44 -11.08
CA HIS A 34 10.97 -5.49 -9.77
C HIS A 34 10.39 -4.16 -9.33
N ALA A 35 11.04 -3.04 -9.67
CA ALA A 35 10.50 -1.70 -9.39
C ALA A 35 9.35 -1.33 -10.34
N TRP A 36 9.39 -1.78 -11.60
CA TRP A 36 8.25 -1.65 -12.53
C TRP A 36 7.01 -2.39 -12.01
N VAL A 37 7.18 -3.64 -11.57
CA VAL A 37 6.08 -4.45 -11.00
C VAL A 37 5.46 -3.77 -9.79
N LEU A 38 6.29 -3.24 -8.88
CA LEU A 38 5.82 -2.47 -7.73
C LEU A 38 5.00 -1.26 -8.17
N MET A 39 5.53 -0.42 -9.06
CA MET A 39 4.83 0.79 -9.51
C MET A 39 3.51 0.47 -10.20
N ILE A 40 3.50 -0.50 -11.12
CA ILE A 40 2.29 -0.93 -11.83
C ILE A 40 1.25 -1.42 -10.83
N SER A 41 1.66 -2.11 -9.76
CA SER A 41 0.72 -2.59 -8.74
C SER A 41 0.04 -1.47 -7.94
N VAL A 42 0.72 -0.35 -7.71
CA VAL A 42 0.13 0.84 -7.06
C VAL A 42 -0.93 1.43 -7.98
N TRP A 43 -0.63 1.53 -9.27
CA TRP A 43 -1.58 1.98 -10.30
C TRP A 43 -2.74 1.01 -10.53
N LEU A 44 -2.51 -0.29 -10.39
CA LEU A 44 -3.54 -1.31 -10.58
C LEU A 44 -4.57 -1.30 -9.44
N HIS A 45 -4.17 -0.94 -8.22
CA HIS A 45 -5.10 -0.78 -7.09
C HIS A 45 -6.03 0.43 -7.24
N LEU A 46 -5.49 1.54 -7.77
CA LEU A 46 -6.19 2.82 -7.92
C LEU A 46 -7.61 2.71 -8.52
N PRO A 47 -7.85 2.06 -9.68
CA PRO A 47 -9.19 2.04 -10.28
C PRO A 47 -10.24 1.40 -9.38
N PHE A 48 -9.90 0.35 -8.63
CA PHE A 48 -10.84 -0.36 -7.76
C PHE A 48 -11.20 0.47 -6.53
N SER A 49 -10.19 1.07 -5.93
CA SER A 49 -10.31 1.91 -4.75
C SER A 49 -11.05 3.23 -5.06
N PHE A 50 -10.67 3.88 -6.16
CA PHE A 50 -11.35 5.08 -6.67
C PHE A 50 -12.82 4.79 -6.97
N PHE A 51 -13.10 3.70 -7.69
CA PHE A 51 -14.46 3.28 -8.00
C PHE A 51 -15.29 3.01 -6.75
N TYR A 52 -14.71 2.35 -5.73
CA TYR A 52 -15.38 2.11 -4.46
C TYR A 52 -15.82 3.41 -3.78
N HIS A 53 -14.92 4.39 -3.66
CA HIS A 53 -15.21 5.67 -3.01
C HIS A 53 -16.19 6.53 -3.81
N VAL A 54 -16.05 6.62 -5.14
CA VAL A 54 -17.03 7.31 -5.99
C VAL A 54 -18.41 6.67 -5.85
N ARG A 55 -18.49 5.34 -5.83
CA ARG A 55 -19.76 4.65 -5.62
C ARG A 55 -20.35 4.94 -4.24
N CYS A 56 -19.54 5.03 -3.19
CA CYS A 56 -20.00 5.43 -1.86
C CYS A 56 -20.53 6.87 -1.84
N ALA A 57 -19.88 7.79 -2.54
CA ALA A 57 -20.36 9.16 -2.69
C ALA A 57 -21.72 9.22 -3.42
N LEU A 58 -21.85 8.49 -4.53
CA LEU A 58 -23.06 8.46 -5.34
C LEU A 58 -24.25 7.84 -4.60
N ARG A 59 -24.01 6.83 -3.77
CA ARG A 59 -25.06 6.13 -3.00
C ARG A 59 -25.15 6.56 -1.53
N TYR A 60 -24.68 7.77 -1.20
CA TYR A 60 -24.67 8.25 0.19
C TYR A 60 -26.07 8.31 0.82
N ASP A 61 -27.09 8.75 0.06
CA ASP A 61 -28.47 8.90 0.57
C ASP A 61 -29.29 7.59 0.49
N ASP A 62 -28.67 6.51 0.00
CA ASP A 62 -29.35 5.22 -0.17
C ASP A 62 -29.30 4.42 1.12
N CYS A 63 -30.43 4.37 1.84
CA CYS A 63 -30.54 3.67 3.12
C CYS A 63 -30.30 2.15 3.03
N GLN A 64 -30.35 1.56 1.83
CA GLN A 64 -30.07 0.14 1.61
C GLN A 64 -28.61 -0.13 1.23
N PHE A 65 -27.79 0.90 1.02
CA PHE A 65 -26.41 0.72 0.61
C PHE A 65 -25.50 0.39 1.80
N ASP A 66 -25.18 -0.89 1.93
CA ASP A 66 -24.14 -1.35 2.86
C ASP A 66 -22.74 -1.15 2.26
N ALA A 67 -22.10 -0.02 2.61
CA ALA A 67 -20.76 0.34 2.17
C ALA A 67 -19.66 -0.63 2.67
N VAL A 68 -19.94 -1.48 3.66
CA VAL A 68 -19.00 -2.47 4.20
C VAL A 68 -19.08 -3.78 3.41
N ARG A 69 -20.28 -4.22 3.05
CA ARG A 69 -20.49 -5.52 2.41
C ARG A 69 -20.51 -5.49 0.90
N CYS A 70 -20.58 -4.31 0.28
CA CYS A 70 -20.67 -4.17 -1.17
C CYS A 70 -19.45 -4.78 -1.90
N TRP A 71 -19.68 -5.32 -3.09
CA TRP A 71 -18.66 -6.03 -3.87
C TRP A 71 -17.46 -5.14 -4.23
N SER A 72 -17.67 -3.83 -4.44
CA SER A 72 -16.61 -2.89 -4.78
C SER A 72 -15.59 -2.73 -3.66
N ARG A 73 -16.04 -2.76 -2.39
CA ARG A 73 -15.13 -2.77 -1.24
C ARG A 73 -14.32 -4.05 -1.15
N ARG A 74 -14.94 -5.19 -1.46
CA ARG A 74 -14.25 -6.49 -1.46
C ARG A 74 -13.14 -6.51 -2.51
N LEU A 75 -13.42 -5.93 -3.67
CA LEU A 75 -12.48 -5.79 -4.77
C LEU A 75 -11.33 -4.86 -4.40
N ASP A 76 -11.62 -3.67 -3.87
CA ASP A 76 -10.64 -2.73 -3.31
C ASP A 76 -9.69 -3.42 -2.31
N ASN A 77 -10.25 -4.03 -1.26
CA ASN A 77 -9.48 -4.81 -0.28
C ASN A 77 -8.68 -5.98 -0.89
N THR A 78 -9.19 -6.62 -1.94
CA THR A 78 -8.47 -7.70 -2.65
C THR A 78 -7.23 -7.14 -3.33
N PHE A 79 -7.35 -5.99 -4.00
CA PHE A 79 -6.24 -5.35 -4.67
C PHE A 79 -5.20 -4.78 -3.70
N ILE A 80 -5.57 -4.40 -2.46
CA ILE A 80 -4.58 -4.10 -1.41
C ILE A 80 -3.61 -5.28 -1.22
N HIS A 81 -4.12 -6.51 -1.14
CA HIS A 81 -3.31 -7.71 -0.93
C HIS A 81 -2.51 -8.13 -2.17
N ILE A 82 -3.07 -7.95 -3.37
CA ILE A 82 -2.34 -8.14 -4.64
C ILE A 82 -1.17 -7.15 -4.70
N SER A 83 -1.43 -5.86 -4.47
CA SER A 83 -0.40 -4.82 -4.45
C SER A 83 0.63 -5.08 -3.37
N ALA A 84 0.25 -5.52 -2.17
CA ALA A 84 1.21 -5.90 -1.11
C ALA A 84 2.18 -7.00 -1.56
N THR A 85 1.73 -7.97 -2.35
CA THR A 85 2.58 -9.03 -2.92
C THR A 85 3.56 -8.47 -3.96
N CYS A 86 3.08 -7.61 -4.86
CA CYS A 86 3.93 -6.94 -5.85
C CYS A 86 4.94 -5.97 -5.21
N ILE A 87 4.54 -5.28 -4.14
CA ILE A 87 5.43 -4.43 -3.35
C ILE A 87 6.50 -5.31 -2.69
N ALA A 88 6.13 -6.47 -2.12
CA ALA A 88 7.11 -7.42 -1.58
C ALA A 88 8.08 -7.93 -2.67
N TYR A 89 7.64 -8.11 -3.92
CA TYR A 89 8.53 -8.42 -5.05
C TYR A 89 9.52 -7.28 -5.32
N GLY A 90 9.03 -6.04 -5.37
CA GLY A 90 9.88 -4.86 -5.54
C GLY A 90 10.86 -4.65 -4.40
N THR A 91 10.39 -4.70 -3.15
CA THR A 91 11.23 -4.47 -1.98
C THR A 91 12.16 -5.62 -1.70
N SER A 92 11.92 -6.85 -2.14
CA SER A 92 12.86 -7.98 -2.03
C SER A 92 13.83 -8.10 -3.20
N HIS A 93 13.85 -7.12 -4.11
CA HIS A 93 14.65 -7.15 -5.35
C HIS A 93 14.42 -8.41 -6.18
N GLY A 94 13.16 -8.86 -6.24
CA GLY A 94 12.75 -9.97 -7.09
C GLY A 94 12.90 -11.36 -6.49
N SER A 95 13.09 -11.51 -5.17
CA SER A 95 13.20 -12.81 -4.51
C SER A 95 11.92 -13.66 -4.64
N LEU A 96 11.91 -14.59 -5.59
CA LEU A 96 10.75 -15.44 -5.87
C LEU A 96 10.30 -16.30 -4.67
N PRO A 97 11.20 -16.93 -3.88
CA PRO A 97 10.75 -17.68 -2.69
C PRO A 97 10.04 -16.80 -1.67
N TYR A 98 10.56 -15.60 -1.42
CA TYR A 98 9.95 -14.64 -0.51
C TYR A 98 8.56 -14.18 -1.01
N VAL A 99 8.46 -13.95 -2.31
CA VAL A 99 7.21 -13.54 -2.97
C VAL A 99 6.19 -14.66 -2.97
N GLY A 100 6.60 -15.93 -3.14
CA GLY A 100 5.73 -17.08 -2.99
C GLY A 100 5.08 -17.15 -1.61
N LEU A 101 5.88 -16.96 -0.54
CA LEU A 101 5.38 -16.87 0.83
C LEU A 101 4.38 -15.71 1.01
N CYS A 102 4.74 -14.52 0.53
CA CYS A 102 3.86 -13.35 0.61
C CYS A 102 2.56 -13.54 -0.19
N ALA A 103 2.63 -14.16 -1.36
CA ALA A 103 1.50 -14.42 -2.22
C ALA A 103 0.53 -15.40 -1.56
N MET A 104 1.03 -16.51 -0.97
CA MET A 104 0.19 -17.45 -0.23
C MET A 104 -0.60 -16.76 0.89
N PHE A 105 0.09 -15.95 1.70
CA PHE A 105 -0.56 -15.19 2.78
C PHE A 105 -1.60 -14.20 2.23
N ASN A 106 -1.22 -13.38 1.26
CA ASN A 106 -2.08 -12.32 0.72
C ASN A 106 -3.29 -12.87 -0.05
N LEU A 107 -3.15 -13.99 -0.76
CA LEU A 107 -4.27 -14.68 -1.42
C LEU A 107 -5.25 -15.24 -0.39
N ALA A 108 -4.75 -15.88 0.68
CA ALA A 108 -5.60 -16.36 1.77
C ALA A 108 -6.35 -15.20 2.45
N ALA A 109 -5.65 -14.09 2.74
CA ALA A 109 -6.26 -12.89 3.30
C ALA A 109 -7.30 -12.27 2.35
N ALA A 110 -6.98 -12.14 1.06
CA ALA A 110 -7.89 -11.66 0.01
C ALA A 110 -9.18 -12.48 -0.04
N ALA A 111 -9.07 -13.81 -0.05
CA ALA A 111 -10.21 -14.73 -0.05
C ALA A 111 -11.13 -14.52 1.16
N THR A 112 -10.60 -14.08 2.31
CA THR A 112 -11.44 -13.82 3.49
C THR A 112 -12.39 -12.62 3.35
N HIS A 113 -12.11 -11.68 2.44
CA HIS A 113 -13.01 -10.55 2.14
C HIS A 113 -14.25 -10.97 1.35
N TRP A 114 -14.19 -12.14 0.71
CA TRP A 114 -15.30 -12.68 -0.10
C TRP A 114 -16.26 -13.57 0.70
N ARG A 115 -15.99 -13.80 1.99
CA ARG A 115 -16.89 -14.52 2.89
C ARG A 115 -18.21 -13.76 3.09
N LYS A 116 -19.26 -14.50 3.50
CA LYS A 116 -20.56 -13.91 3.84
C LYS A 116 -20.42 -12.92 5.01
N GLU A 117 -19.65 -13.29 6.02
CA GLU A 117 -19.38 -12.48 7.20
C GLU A 117 -18.02 -11.76 7.10
N ILE A 118 -18.05 -10.45 7.34
CA ILE A 118 -16.87 -9.59 7.28
C ILE A 118 -16.46 -9.23 8.70
N HIS A 119 -15.27 -9.67 9.11
CA HIS A 119 -14.70 -9.36 10.42
C HIS A 119 -13.64 -8.26 10.27
N MET A 120 -14.04 -7.01 10.54
CA MET A 120 -13.18 -5.83 10.30
C MET A 120 -11.83 -5.90 11.02
N VAL A 121 -11.82 -6.32 12.30
CA VAL A 121 -10.59 -6.40 13.11
C VAL A 121 -9.60 -7.43 12.54
N ARG A 122 -10.11 -8.60 12.10
CA ARG A 122 -9.27 -9.62 11.45
C ARG A 122 -8.66 -9.08 10.16
N ASN A 123 -9.48 -8.42 9.34
CA ASN A 123 -9.05 -7.88 8.05
C ASN A 123 -7.99 -6.78 8.24
N GLN A 124 -8.16 -5.90 9.24
CA GLN A 124 -7.15 -4.90 9.62
C GLN A 124 -5.83 -5.56 10.03
N ARG A 125 -5.87 -6.64 10.82
CA ARG A 125 -4.67 -7.41 11.20
C ARG A 125 -3.99 -8.03 9.97
N PHE A 126 -4.76 -8.56 9.02
CA PHE A 126 -4.18 -9.09 7.78
C PHE A 126 -3.50 -8.02 6.94
N THR A 127 -4.10 -6.82 6.82
CA THR A 127 -3.46 -5.69 6.16
C THR A 127 -2.16 -5.30 6.88
N LEU A 128 -2.16 -5.23 8.22
CA LEU A 128 -0.96 -4.94 8.99
C LEU A 128 0.16 -5.97 8.76
N VAL A 129 -0.17 -7.26 8.78
CA VAL A 129 0.81 -8.33 8.49
C VAL A 129 1.33 -8.22 7.05
N ALA A 130 0.47 -7.92 6.07
CA ALA A 130 0.90 -7.69 4.69
C ALA A 130 1.90 -6.52 4.57
N ILE A 131 1.68 -5.45 5.33
CA ILE A 131 2.59 -4.30 5.41
C ILE A 131 3.93 -4.70 6.01
N ILE A 132 3.92 -5.43 7.13
CA ILE A 132 5.15 -5.93 7.76
C ILE A 132 5.94 -6.80 6.77
N LEU A 133 5.25 -7.69 6.06
CA LEU A 133 5.87 -8.57 5.06
C LEU A 133 6.53 -7.78 3.93
N TYR A 134 5.91 -6.74 3.36
CA TYR A 134 6.60 -6.02 2.28
C TYR A 134 7.66 -5.04 2.78
N ILE A 135 7.63 -4.60 4.05
CA ILE A 135 8.68 -3.75 4.65
C ILE A 135 9.88 -4.59 5.12
N ALA A 136 9.67 -5.84 5.52
CA ALA A 136 10.72 -6.69 6.09
C ALA A 136 11.99 -6.79 5.23
N PRO A 137 11.95 -6.89 3.87
CA PRO A 137 13.16 -6.87 3.06
C PRO A 137 13.99 -5.58 3.17
N ILE A 138 13.33 -4.44 3.39
CA ILE A 138 14.01 -3.14 3.60
C ILE A 138 14.80 -3.19 4.91
N ALA A 139 14.19 -3.71 5.97
CA ALA A 139 14.83 -3.90 7.26
C ALA A 139 15.97 -4.94 7.19
N TRP A 140 15.76 -6.05 6.49
CA TRP A 140 16.76 -7.10 6.30
C TRP A 140 18.04 -6.57 5.64
N ARG A 141 17.91 -5.72 4.62
CA ARG A 141 19.04 -5.07 3.95
C ARG A 141 19.68 -3.93 4.74
N ARG A 142 19.17 -3.60 5.93
CA ARG A 142 19.60 -2.46 6.75
C ARG A 142 19.52 -1.13 6.00
N ASP A 143 18.55 -0.98 5.10
CA ASP A 143 18.28 0.28 4.41
C ASP A 143 17.51 1.22 5.36
N LEU A 144 18.21 1.70 6.40
CA LEU A 144 17.62 2.43 7.51
C LEU A 144 16.96 3.72 7.07
N ARG A 145 17.50 4.40 6.05
CA ARG A 145 16.93 5.63 5.52
C ARG A 145 15.53 5.40 4.96
N ASN A 146 15.37 4.42 4.08
CA ASN A 146 14.07 4.14 3.48
C ASN A 146 13.13 3.44 4.48
N LEU A 147 13.65 2.62 5.39
CA LEU A 147 12.86 2.03 6.47
C LEU A 147 12.26 3.10 7.38
N LEU A 148 13.09 4.00 7.91
CA LEU A 148 12.63 5.06 8.82
C LEU A 148 11.64 6.01 8.11
N GLY A 149 11.91 6.35 6.84
CA GLY A 149 10.97 7.13 6.04
C GLY A 149 9.63 6.44 5.83
N ALA A 150 9.64 5.14 5.50
CA ALA A 150 8.44 4.33 5.36
C ALA A 150 7.64 4.26 6.67
N LEU A 151 8.31 4.07 7.81
CA LEU A 151 7.70 4.06 9.14
C LEU A 151 7.13 5.44 9.53
N ALA A 152 7.83 6.52 9.19
CA ALA A 152 7.35 7.89 9.41
C ALA A 152 6.08 8.22 8.61
N GLY A 153 5.86 7.57 7.45
CA GLY A 153 4.57 7.60 6.76
C GLY A 153 3.53 6.68 7.40
N LEU A 154 3.92 5.43 7.72
CA LEU A 154 2.99 4.40 8.19
C LEU A 154 2.38 4.68 9.57
N PHE A 155 3.17 5.15 10.56
CA PHE A 155 2.67 5.33 11.92
C PHE A 155 1.61 6.45 12.02
N PRO A 156 1.83 7.66 11.50
CA PRO A 156 0.79 8.68 11.47
C PRO A 156 -0.42 8.26 10.64
N ALA A 157 -0.22 7.58 9.51
CA ALA A 157 -1.31 7.03 8.71
C ALA A 157 -2.19 6.11 9.55
N GLY A 158 -1.60 5.10 10.19
CA GLY A 158 -2.31 4.14 11.04
C GLY A 158 -3.01 4.81 12.23
N PHE A 159 -2.36 5.78 12.88
CA PHE A 159 -2.94 6.54 13.98
C PHE A 159 -4.18 7.33 13.54
N ILE A 160 -4.07 8.12 12.47
CA ILE A 160 -5.16 8.95 11.93
C ILE A 160 -6.32 8.07 11.46
N PHE A 161 -6.03 6.98 10.75
CA PHE A 161 -7.05 6.04 10.28
C PHE A 161 -7.74 5.29 11.42
N ARG A 162 -7.03 4.98 12.50
CA ARG A 162 -7.61 4.27 13.65
C ARG A 162 -8.49 5.17 14.51
N THR A 163 -8.06 6.41 14.74
CA THR A 163 -8.70 7.34 15.67
C THR A 163 -9.80 8.16 15.03
N TYR A 164 -9.78 8.33 13.70
CA TYR A 164 -10.71 9.19 12.98
C TYR A 164 -10.79 10.61 13.59
N ILE A 165 -9.66 11.16 14.07
CA ILE A 165 -9.60 12.48 14.73
C ILE A 165 -10.14 13.65 13.88
N PHE A 166 -10.24 13.48 12.56
CA PHE A 166 -10.78 14.47 11.62
C PHE A 166 -12.10 13.99 10.97
N GLY A 167 -12.81 13.06 11.62
CA GLY A 167 -13.99 12.42 11.07
C GLY A 167 -13.70 11.73 9.74
N GLY A 168 -14.60 11.83 8.77
CA GLY A 168 -14.42 11.18 7.46
C GLY A 168 -13.17 11.61 6.69
N TYR A 169 -12.66 12.83 6.92
CA TYR A 169 -11.42 13.30 6.25
C TYR A 169 -10.16 12.60 6.75
N SER A 170 -10.20 11.92 7.91
CA SER A 170 -9.07 11.10 8.37
C SER A 170 -8.65 10.05 7.34
N HIS A 171 -9.59 9.51 6.55
CA HIS A 171 -9.26 8.55 5.50
C HIS A 171 -8.54 9.21 4.31
N ALA A 172 -8.97 10.40 3.88
CA ALA A 172 -8.27 11.18 2.86
C ALA A 172 -6.85 11.58 3.31
N ILE A 173 -6.70 12.02 4.57
CA ILE A 173 -5.38 12.35 5.15
C ILE A 173 -4.50 11.10 5.28
N PHE A 174 -5.08 9.95 5.60
CA PHE A 174 -4.37 8.67 5.58
C PHE A 174 -3.72 8.40 4.21
N HIS A 175 -4.40 8.66 3.09
CA HIS A 175 -3.80 8.49 1.75
C HIS A 175 -2.58 9.41 1.52
N LEU A 176 -2.58 10.62 2.09
CA LEU A 176 -1.43 11.52 2.01
C LEU A 176 -0.20 10.92 2.70
N PHE A 177 -0.36 10.36 3.90
CA PHE A 177 0.73 9.69 4.60
C PHE A 177 1.13 8.36 3.93
N VAL A 178 0.18 7.63 3.34
CA VAL A 178 0.49 6.47 2.50
C VAL A 178 1.32 6.87 1.27
N SER A 179 1.21 8.09 0.76
CA SER A 179 2.07 8.59 -0.32
C SER A 179 3.53 8.70 0.12
N CYS A 180 3.79 9.09 1.37
CA CYS A 180 5.13 9.05 1.96
C CYS A 180 5.66 7.61 2.05
N LEU A 181 4.83 6.67 2.50
CA LEU A 181 5.16 5.25 2.50
C LEU A 181 5.51 4.74 1.09
N ALA A 182 4.67 5.05 0.09
CA ALA A 182 4.88 4.67 -1.31
C ALA A 182 6.21 5.22 -1.87
N TYR A 183 6.55 6.49 -1.55
CA TYR A 183 7.83 7.11 -1.91
C TYR A 183 9.01 6.27 -1.41
N TYR A 184 9.09 6.03 -0.10
CA TYR A 184 10.24 5.36 0.50
C TYR A 184 10.31 3.87 0.14
N VAL A 185 9.18 3.21 -0.04
CA VAL A 185 9.11 1.83 -0.53
C VAL A 185 9.62 1.73 -1.98
N MET A 186 9.25 2.67 -2.85
CA MET A 186 9.77 2.75 -4.22
C MET A 186 11.29 3.01 -4.21
N ARG A 187 11.76 3.95 -3.38
CA ARG A 187 13.19 4.22 -3.20
C ARG A 187 13.97 3.00 -2.71
N ALA A 188 13.41 2.22 -1.79
CA ALA A 188 14.03 0.98 -1.31
C ALA A 188 14.14 -0.09 -2.41
N ALA A 189 13.16 -0.18 -3.30
CA ALA A 189 13.21 -1.08 -4.46
C ALA A 189 14.29 -0.66 -5.48
N LEU A 190 14.65 0.62 -5.54
CA LEU A 190 15.69 1.16 -6.41
C LEU A 190 17.08 1.22 -5.77
N THR A 191 17.18 1.08 -4.45
CA THR A 191 18.45 1.11 -3.74
C THR A 191 19.17 -0.22 -3.95
N PRO A 192 20.41 -0.23 -4.50
CA PRO A 192 21.18 -1.45 -4.66
C PRO A 192 21.34 -2.18 -3.33
N THR A 193 21.36 -3.52 -3.36
CA THR A 193 21.87 -4.31 -2.23
C THR A 193 23.31 -3.88 -1.97
N LEU A 194 23.55 -3.30 -0.79
CA LEU A 194 24.91 -3.24 -0.27
C LEU A 194 25.38 -4.69 -0.14
N ASP A 195 26.43 -5.05 -0.87
CA ASP A 195 27.08 -6.35 -0.68
C ASP A 195 27.55 -6.41 0.77
N VAL A 196 26.79 -7.16 1.59
CA VAL A 196 27.11 -7.39 3.01
C VAL A 196 28.44 -8.15 3.15
N HIS A 197 28.98 -8.66 2.04
CA HIS A 197 30.26 -9.31 1.93
C HIS A 197 31.41 -8.39 1.53
N SER A 198 31.22 -7.08 1.36
CA SER A 198 32.36 -6.15 1.27
C SER A 198 32.83 -5.83 2.70
N PRO A 199 33.91 -6.46 3.20
CA PRO A 199 34.39 -6.21 4.54
C PRO A 199 35.08 -4.85 4.52
N PHE A 200 34.59 -3.89 5.29
CA PHE A 200 35.33 -2.69 5.69
C PHE A 200 35.99 -1.92 4.53
N VAL A 201 35.20 -1.07 3.85
CA VAL A 201 35.80 0.15 3.30
C VAL A 201 35.97 1.08 4.50
N ASP A 202 37.20 1.15 4.98
CA ASP A 202 37.63 2.02 6.07
C ASP A 202 37.16 3.46 5.81
N PHE A 203 36.31 3.98 6.70
CA PHE A 203 36.04 5.40 6.77
C PHE A 203 37.26 6.08 7.40
N HIS A 204 38.17 6.55 6.53
CA HIS A 204 39.17 7.58 6.85
C HIS A 204 38.67 8.95 6.41
#